data_AF-A0A9P1DGP2-F1
#
_entry.id   AF-A0A9P1DGP2-F1
#
_cell.length_a   1.000
_cell.length_b   1.000
_cell.length_c   1.000
_cell.angle_alpha   90.00
_cell.angle_beta   90.00
_cell.angle_gamma   90.00
#
_symmetry.space_group_name_H-M   'P 1'
#
loop_
_entity.id
_entity.type
_entity.pdbx_description
1 polymer ?
#
loop_
_entity_poly.entity_id
_entity_poly.type
_entity_poly.pdbx_seq_one_letter_code
_entity_poly.pdbx_strand_id
1 'polypeptide(L)'
;MTSRELDTLLAVALRSSTIEWAVNVQICDTIKDNQYLAPLAITRIDERLRHDKPSAVMLALSLLEMLVKNCGMVICRAINEGVAETLVGIVKKKESWRYGFGRNLHKSGLSEWLPHGVAIGEDKRQQWRQASQKVLEIMQLIVDAFLMHEGALRPIFSAYKQLRQEGYEFPRSSTGVAADLCLVNGAEDSPAYLAGASAAPAPNGAPPAPRRRRRRRPARVRRSRDGGSGAPGGRS
;
A
#
# COMPACT_ATOMS: atom_id res chain seq x y z
N MET A 1 34.97 0.22 -9.18
CA MET A 1 34.92 0.57 -7.75
C MET A 1 34.71 -0.70 -6.92
N THR A 2 35.48 -0.90 -5.86
CA THR A 2 35.48 -2.08 -4.98
C THR A 2 34.53 -1.91 -3.79
N SER A 3 34.22 -3.00 -3.06
CA SER A 3 33.36 -2.90 -1.87
C SER A 3 33.97 -2.01 -0.77
N ARG A 4 35.31 -1.96 -0.66
CA ARG A 4 36.02 -1.12 0.32
C ARG A 4 35.87 0.37 0.02
N GLU A 5 35.90 0.73 -1.25
CA GLU A 5 35.69 2.12 -1.69
C GLU A 5 34.26 2.57 -1.39
N LEU A 6 33.26 1.72 -1.69
CA LEU A 6 31.87 2.01 -1.33
C LEU A 6 31.69 2.11 0.19
N ASP A 7 32.27 1.21 0.97
CA ASP A 7 32.18 1.24 2.44
C ASP A 7 32.75 2.55 3.01
N THR A 8 33.82 3.06 2.41
CA THR A 8 34.42 4.36 2.77
C THR A 8 33.45 5.51 2.49
N LEU A 9 32.81 5.53 1.31
CA LEU A 9 31.81 6.56 0.97
C LEU A 9 30.60 6.49 1.91
N LEU A 10 30.08 5.29 2.18
CA LEU A 10 28.96 5.07 3.11
C LEU A 10 29.31 5.56 4.51
N ALA A 11 30.53 5.30 4.99
CA ALA A 11 30.99 5.78 6.29
C ALA A 11 31.01 7.31 6.36
N VAL A 12 31.44 8.01 5.29
CA VAL A 12 31.39 9.47 5.21
C VAL A 12 29.95 9.97 5.25
N ALA A 13 29.09 9.45 4.38
CA ALA A 13 27.69 9.87 4.26
C ALA A 13 26.90 9.65 5.57
N LEU A 14 27.05 8.48 6.19
CA LEU A 14 26.24 8.09 7.36
C LEU A 14 26.74 8.69 8.69
N ARG A 15 28.02 9.08 8.76
CA ARG A 15 28.59 9.73 9.96
C ARG A 15 28.48 11.25 9.95
N SER A 16 28.13 11.87 8.82
CA SER A 16 27.98 13.31 8.72
C SER A 16 26.84 13.85 9.60
N SER A 17 26.90 15.13 9.93
CA SER A 17 25.80 15.89 10.55
C SER A 17 24.87 16.53 9.52
N THR A 18 25.22 16.49 8.24
CA THR A 18 24.48 17.09 7.11
C THR A 18 24.39 16.12 5.93
N ILE A 19 23.58 16.47 4.92
CA ILE A 19 23.49 15.68 3.69
C ILE A 19 24.75 15.91 2.85
N GLU A 20 25.53 14.86 2.65
CA GLU A 20 26.71 14.86 1.78
C GLU A 20 26.32 14.62 0.32
N TRP A 21 25.74 15.63 -0.34
CA TRP A 21 25.18 15.48 -1.69
C TRP A 21 26.13 14.85 -2.71
N ALA A 22 27.36 15.35 -2.80
CA ALA A 22 28.35 14.81 -3.75
C ALA A 22 28.70 13.34 -3.45
N VAL A 23 28.85 12.99 -2.17
CA VAL A 23 29.13 11.61 -1.75
C VAL A 23 27.92 10.71 -2.04
N ASN A 24 26.70 11.18 -1.75
CA ASN A 24 25.48 10.42 -2.00
C ASN A 24 25.25 10.15 -3.49
N VAL A 25 25.54 11.12 -4.37
CA VAL A 25 25.54 10.92 -5.83
C VAL A 25 26.56 9.85 -6.22
N GLN A 26 27.79 9.96 -5.70
CA GLN A 26 28.85 9.00 -6.00
C GLN A 26 28.50 7.58 -5.55
N ILE A 27 27.84 7.42 -4.40
CA ILE A 27 27.31 6.13 -3.92
C ILE A 27 26.27 5.60 -4.92
N CYS A 28 25.34 6.43 -5.39
CA CYS A 28 24.33 6.03 -6.38
C CYS A 28 24.97 5.53 -7.67
N ASP A 29 25.95 6.28 -8.21
CA ASP A 29 26.64 5.90 -9.44
C ASP A 29 27.44 4.60 -9.25
N THR A 30 28.12 4.45 -8.11
CA THR A 30 28.85 3.23 -7.76
C THR A 30 27.95 1.99 -7.77
N ILE A 31 26.75 2.08 -7.20
CA ILE A 31 25.80 0.96 -7.13
C ILE A 31 25.13 0.73 -8.49
N LYS A 32 24.88 1.79 -9.26
CA LYS A 32 24.32 1.69 -10.62
C LYS A 32 25.29 0.94 -11.54
N ASP A 33 26.58 1.22 -11.43
CA ASP A 33 27.65 0.56 -12.18
C ASP A 33 27.90 -0.88 -11.69
N ASN A 34 27.75 -1.14 -10.39
CA ASN A 34 27.94 -2.46 -9.81
C ASN A 34 26.83 -2.82 -8.80
N GLN A 35 25.77 -3.44 -9.33
CA GLN A 35 24.56 -3.78 -8.57
C GLN A 35 24.79 -4.79 -7.44
N TYR A 36 25.86 -5.60 -7.51
CA TYR A 36 26.23 -6.55 -6.45
C TYR A 36 26.59 -5.86 -5.12
N LEU A 37 26.83 -4.54 -5.15
CA LEU A 37 27.15 -3.76 -3.96
C LEU A 37 25.92 -3.27 -3.19
N ALA A 38 24.71 -3.37 -3.76
CA ALA A 38 23.48 -2.91 -3.10
C ALA A 38 23.24 -3.53 -1.70
N PRO A 39 23.47 -4.84 -1.47
CA PRO A 39 23.32 -5.43 -0.14
C PRO A 39 24.24 -4.80 0.92
N LEU A 40 25.47 -4.42 0.55
CA LEU A 40 26.39 -3.73 1.47
C LEU A 40 25.83 -2.35 1.85
N ALA A 41 25.36 -1.58 0.88
CA ALA A 41 24.77 -0.27 1.13
C ALA A 41 23.55 -0.34 2.06
N ILE A 42 22.63 -1.28 1.79
CA ILE A 42 21.46 -1.50 2.64
C ILE A 42 21.85 -1.92 4.05
N THR A 43 22.85 -2.79 4.20
CA THR A 43 23.33 -3.22 5.53
C THR A 43 23.85 -2.04 6.35
N ARG A 44 24.68 -1.17 5.76
CA ARG A 44 25.21 0.03 6.45
C ARG A 44 24.13 1.04 6.81
N ILE A 45 23.14 1.21 5.93
CA ILE A 45 21.98 2.05 6.22
C ILE A 45 21.20 1.48 7.40
N ASP A 46 20.91 0.17 7.40
CA ASP A 46 20.16 -0.49 8.48
C ASP A 46 20.85 -0.39 9.84
N GLU A 47 22.18 -0.58 9.88
CA GLU A 47 23.00 -0.37 11.09
C GLU A 47 22.75 1.03 11.70
N ARG A 48 22.68 2.06 10.84
CA ARG A 48 22.39 3.43 11.25
C ARG A 48 20.93 3.61 11.69
N LEU A 49 19.98 2.99 11.00
CA LEU A 49 18.55 3.11 11.34
C LEU A 49 18.23 2.54 12.73
N ARG A 50 18.90 1.47 13.15
CA ARG A 50 18.64 0.78 14.43
C ARG A 50 19.18 1.52 15.65
N HIS A 51 20.33 2.18 15.54
CA HIS A 51 21.13 2.56 16.71
C HIS A 51 21.32 4.07 16.93
N ASP A 52 20.54 4.91 16.25
CA ASP A 52 20.82 6.35 16.24
C ASP A 52 19.76 7.30 16.78
N LYS A 53 20.26 8.52 17.03
CA LYS A 53 19.44 9.72 17.23
C LYS A 53 18.68 10.08 15.95
N PRO A 54 17.50 10.69 16.05
CA PRO A 54 16.63 10.88 14.89
C PRO A 54 17.25 11.73 13.77
N SER A 55 18.17 12.65 14.07
CA SER A 55 18.89 13.39 13.03
C SER A 55 19.77 12.49 12.14
N ALA A 56 20.47 11.52 12.73
CA ALA A 56 21.27 10.55 11.97
C ALA A 56 20.39 9.55 11.21
N VAL A 57 19.27 9.13 11.81
CA VAL A 57 18.25 8.33 11.12
C VAL A 57 17.70 9.07 9.90
N MET A 58 17.42 10.37 10.01
CA MET A 58 16.95 11.18 8.88
C MET A 58 17.95 11.22 7.72
N LEU A 59 19.26 11.32 8.00
CA LEU A 59 20.30 11.29 6.95
C LEU A 59 20.36 9.92 6.27
N ALA A 60 20.30 8.83 7.05
CA ALA A 60 20.25 7.47 6.51
C ALA A 60 19.00 7.23 5.64
N LEU A 61 17.82 7.70 6.09
CA LEU A 61 16.58 7.63 5.31
C LEU A 61 16.65 8.48 4.03
N SER A 62 17.29 9.65 4.08
CA SER A 62 17.49 10.51 2.90
C SER A 62 18.40 9.83 1.87
N LEU A 63 19.47 9.16 2.32
CA LEU A 63 20.31 8.35 1.43
C LEU A 63 19.53 7.16 0.86
N LEU A 64 18.75 6.44 1.67
CA LEU A 64 17.92 5.33 1.20
C LEU A 64 16.92 5.78 0.13
N GLU A 65 16.22 6.89 0.35
CA GLU A 65 15.30 7.46 -0.64
C GLU A 65 16.02 7.78 -1.95
N MET A 66 17.19 8.42 -1.87
CA MET A 66 17.99 8.76 -3.05
C MET A 66 18.43 7.52 -3.82
N LEU A 67 18.85 6.47 -3.12
CA LEU A 67 19.20 5.18 -3.70
C LEU A 67 18.01 4.50 -4.38
N VAL A 68 16.82 4.52 -3.76
CA VAL A 68 15.59 4.01 -4.37
C VAL A 68 15.27 4.78 -5.67
N LYS A 69 15.36 6.11 -5.66
CA LYS A 69 15.08 6.95 -6.84
C LYS A 69 16.08 6.74 -7.98
N ASN A 70 17.36 6.51 -7.68
CA ASN A 70 18.43 6.47 -8.68
C ASN A 70 18.82 5.05 -9.14
N CYS A 71 18.68 4.05 -8.28
CA CYS A 71 19.08 2.66 -8.54
C CYS A 71 17.88 1.70 -8.62
N GLY A 72 16.68 2.15 -8.23
CA GLY A 72 15.42 1.45 -8.45
C GLY A 72 15.34 0.06 -7.84
N MET A 73 14.92 -0.91 -8.67
CA MET A 73 14.64 -2.30 -8.26
C MET A 73 15.83 -2.97 -7.57
N VAL A 74 17.07 -2.63 -7.94
CA VAL A 74 18.30 -3.20 -7.37
C VAL A 74 18.36 -2.95 -5.87
N ILE A 75 18.11 -1.70 -5.45
CA ILE A 75 18.08 -1.31 -4.05
C ILE A 75 16.87 -1.91 -3.35
N CYS A 76 15.70 -1.88 -3.99
CA CYS A 76 14.46 -2.41 -3.40
C CYS A 76 14.58 -3.92 -3.10
N ARG A 77 15.19 -4.71 -3.99
CA ARG A 77 15.44 -6.15 -3.77
C ARG A 77 16.44 -6.44 -2.66
N ALA A 78 17.35 -5.49 -2.39
CA ALA A 78 18.33 -5.63 -1.32
C ALA A 78 17.71 -5.38 0.08
N ILE A 79 16.51 -4.79 0.16
CA ILE A 79 15.77 -4.61 1.41
C ILE A 79 15.21 -5.96 1.86
N ASN A 80 15.75 -6.50 2.93
CA ASN A 80 15.30 -7.74 3.55
C ASN A 80 14.27 -7.49 4.67
N GLU A 81 13.77 -8.57 5.27
CA GLU A 81 12.76 -8.52 6.35
C GLU A 81 13.22 -7.68 7.54
N GLY A 82 14.47 -7.83 7.99
CA GLY A 82 14.99 -7.08 9.14
C GLY A 82 15.08 -5.58 8.90
N VAL A 83 15.37 -5.16 7.67
CA VAL A 83 15.33 -3.73 7.30
C VAL A 83 13.90 -3.23 7.27
N ALA A 84 12.97 -4.01 6.70
CA ALA A 84 11.54 -3.66 6.66
C ALA A 84 10.96 -3.52 8.09
N GLU A 85 11.28 -4.45 8.99
CA GLU A 85 10.92 -4.39 10.41
C GLU A 85 11.50 -3.14 11.09
N THR A 86 12.75 -2.79 10.79
CA THR A 86 13.39 -1.58 11.32
C THR A 86 12.66 -0.32 10.86
N LEU A 87 12.26 -0.24 9.59
CA LEU A 87 11.47 0.85 9.06
C LEU A 87 10.09 0.96 9.75
N VAL A 88 9.39 -0.17 9.93
CA VAL A 88 8.13 -0.24 10.69
C VAL A 88 8.34 0.25 12.14
N GLY A 89 9.43 -0.17 12.78
CA GLY A 89 9.79 0.27 14.13
C GLY A 89 10.00 1.78 14.24
N ILE A 90 10.59 2.41 13.21
CA ILE A 90 10.74 3.88 13.15
C ILE A 90 9.37 4.56 13.05
N VAL A 91 8.47 4.05 12.19
CA VAL A 91 7.12 4.59 12.04
C VAL A 91 6.36 4.56 13.38
N LYS A 92 6.44 3.43 14.08
CA LYS A 92 5.75 3.17 15.36
C LYS A 92 6.39 3.83 16.58
N LYS A 93 7.60 4.37 16.47
CA LYS A 93 8.34 4.92 17.61
C LYS A 93 7.57 6.02 18.37
N LYS A 94 6.69 6.75 17.66
CA LYS A 94 5.73 7.73 18.22
C LYS A 94 4.79 7.12 19.28
N GLU A 95 4.34 5.88 19.09
CA GLU A 95 3.39 5.22 19.98
C GLU A 95 4.03 4.77 21.28
N SER A 96 5.29 4.29 21.21
CA SER A 96 6.03 3.80 22.38
C SER A 96 6.11 4.83 23.51
N TRP A 97 6.18 6.13 23.18
CA TRP A 97 6.27 7.21 24.18
C TRP A 97 4.91 7.59 24.74
N ARG A 98 3.86 7.45 23.92
CA ARG A 98 2.46 7.70 24.33
C ARG A 98 2.00 6.69 25.39
N TYR A 99 2.45 5.44 25.29
CA TYR A 99 2.12 4.39 26.27
C TYR A 99 3.01 4.36 27.52
N GLY A 100 4.22 4.92 27.47
CA GLY A 100 5.15 4.97 28.61
C GLY A 100 4.74 5.93 29.73
N PHE A 101 4.14 7.08 29.38
CA PHE A 101 3.70 8.07 30.37
C PHE A 101 2.31 7.78 30.98
N GLY A 102 1.46 7.02 30.28
CA GLY A 102 0.04 6.86 30.62
C GLY A 102 -0.31 5.81 31.67
N ARG A 103 0.59 4.89 32.05
CA ARG A 103 0.24 3.79 32.98
C ARG A 103 0.55 4.06 34.45
N ASN A 104 1.56 4.88 34.77
CA ASN A 104 2.03 5.03 36.16
C ASN A 104 1.79 6.41 36.78
N LEU A 105 1.34 7.43 36.04
CA LEU A 105 1.20 8.78 36.60
C LEU A 105 -0.23 9.17 36.98
N HIS A 106 -1.25 8.61 36.33
CA HIS A 106 -2.65 8.91 36.64
C HIS A 106 -3.13 8.32 37.99
N LYS A 107 -2.31 7.49 38.66
CA LYS A 107 -2.59 6.96 40.00
C LYS A 107 -1.98 7.78 41.13
N SER A 108 -1.12 8.76 40.86
CA SER A 108 -0.33 9.42 41.92
C SER A 108 -0.66 10.90 42.17
N GLY A 109 -1.64 11.51 41.49
CA GLY A 109 -2.09 12.87 41.80
C GLY A 109 -1.02 13.96 41.72
N LEU A 110 0.10 13.69 41.02
CA LEU A 110 1.33 14.48 41.05
C LEU A 110 1.67 15.11 39.68
N SER A 111 0.69 15.25 38.78
CA SER A 111 0.89 15.86 37.47
C SER A 111 1.15 17.37 37.53
N GLU A 112 0.79 18.03 38.63
CA GLU A 112 0.86 19.49 38.79
C GLU A 112 2.21 20.00 39.35
N TRP A 113 3.01 19.13 39.97
CA TRP A 113 4.29 19.48 40.62
C TRP A 113 5.54 18.94 39.91
N LEU A 114 5.40 18.31 38.75
CA LEU A 114 6.54 17.80 38.00
C LEU A 114 7.17 18.92 37.14
N PRO A 115 8.48 19.20 37.29
CA PRO A 115 9.18 20.11 36.38
C PRO A 115 9.08 19.59 34.95
N HIS A 116 9.04 20.49 33.98
CA HIS A 116 8.99 20.22 32.53
C HIS A 116 10.24 19.46 31.97
N GLY A 117 11.02 18.78 32.82
CA GLY A 117 12.40 18.35 32.57
C GLY A 117 12.64 16.84 32.33
N VAL A 118 11.61 16.01 32.21
CA VAL A 118 11.77 14.57 31.81
C VAL A 118 10.93 14.23 30.57
N ALA A 119 10.52 15.25 29.82
CA ALA A 119 9.96 15.05 28.49
C ALA A 119 11.14 14.94 27.52
N ILE A 120 11.14 13.95 26.63
CA ILE A 120 12.01 14.03 25.47
C ILE A 120 11.69 15.35 24.76
N GLY A 121 12.71 16.20 24.58
CA GLY A 121 12.55 17.55 24.05
C GLY A 121 11.64 17.56 22.83
N GLU A 122 10.75 18.56 22.74
CA GLU A 122 9.79 18.68 21.63
C GLU A 122 10.52 18.55 20.28
N ASP A 123 11.74 19.10 20.17
CA ASP A 123 12.61 18.97 19.00
C ASP A 123 12.90 17.52 18.62
N LYS A 124 13.28 16.68 19.59
CA LYS A 124 13.57 15.26 19.35
C LYS A 124 12.29 14.49 19.00
N ARG A 125 11.13 14.88 19.57
CA ARG A 125 9.82 14.34 19.15
C ARG A 125 9.50 14.71 17.71
N GLN A 126 9.72 15.97 17.33
CA GLN A 126 9.49 16.47 15.99
C GLN A 126 10.40 15.76 14.98
N GLN A 127 11.68 15.57 15.30
CA GLN A 127 12.62 14.84 14.44
C GLN A 127 12.19 13.37 14.22
N TRP A 128 11.69 12.69 15.25
CA TRP A 128 11.13 11.33 15.07
C TRP A 128 9.84 11.32 14.25
N ARG A 129 8.99 12.36 14.34
CA ARG A 129 7.83 12.50 13.45
C ARG A 129 8.25 12.66 12.00
N GLN A 130 9.29 13.46 11.73
CA GLN A 130 9.85 13.61 10.39
C GLN A 130 10.41 12.28 9.87
N ALA A 131 11.14 11.53 10.70
CA ALA A 131 11.66 10.20 10.33
C ALA A 131 10.52 9.22 10.02
N SER A 132 9.49 9.18 10.86
CA SER A 132 8.29 8.36 10.64
C SER A 132 7.61 8.72 9.30
N GLN A 133 7.38 10.01 9.04
CA GLN A 133 6.81 10.47 7.78
C GLN A 133 7.68 10.08 6.58
N LYS A 134 9.00 10.20 6.72
CA LYS A 134 9.93 9.88 5.66
C LYS A 134 9.92 8.40 5.29
N VAL A 135 9.76 7.52 6.27
CA VAL A 135 9.59 6.08 6.00
C VAL A 135 8.31 5.81 5.23
N LEU A 136 7.19 6.45 5.62
CA LEU A 136 5.91 6.31 4.91
C LEU A 136 6.03 6.78 3.45
N GLU A 137 6.72 7.90 3.21
CA GLU A 137 7.01 8.38 1.86
C GLU A 137 7.84 7.39 1.04
N ILE A 138 8.92 6.84 1.62
CA ILE A 138 9.78 5.87 0.92
C ILE A 138 9.01 4.59 0.59
N MET A 139 8.23 4.07 1.54
CA MET A 139 7.41 2.88 1.30
C MET A 139 6.35 3.13 0.22
N GLN A 140 5.65 4.27 0.27
CA GLN A 140 4.67 4.62 -0.77
C GLN A 140 5.35 4.76 -2.13
N LEU A 141 6.52 5.40 -2.19
CA LEU A 141 7.32 5.53 -3.41
C LEU A 141 7.66 4.15 -4.03
N ILE A 142 8.12 3.20 -3.21
CA ILE A 142 8.46 1.85 -3.68
C ILE A 142 7.21 1.11 -4.17
N VAL A 143 6.10 1.20 -3.43
CA VAL A 143 4.84 0.53 -3.78
C VAL A 143 4.27 1.08 -5.10
N ASP A 144 4.26 2.41 -5.27
CA ASP A 144 3.79 3.05 -6.49
C ASP A 144 4.67 2.67 -7.69
N ALA A 145 6.00 2.68 -7.53
CA ALA A 145 6.94 2.40 -8.61
C ALA A 145 6.97 0.91 -9.02
N PHE A 146 6.68 -0.01 -8.09
CA PHE A 146 6.92 -1.45 -8.28
C PHE A 146 5.72 -2.32 -7.90
N LEU A 147 4.50 -1.81 -8.05
CA LEU A 147 3.25 -2.55 -7.77
C LEU A 147 3.21 -3.96 -8.40
N MET A 148 3.66 -4.07 -9.65
CA MET A 148 3.68 -5.33 -10.40
C MET A 148 4.76 -6.32 -9.93
N HIS A 149 5.63 -5.91 -9.00
CA HIS A 149 6.75 -6.69 -8.49
C HIS A 149 6.61 -7.02 -6.99
N GLU A 150 5.40 -6.99 -6.45
CA GLU A 150 5.13 -7.32 -5.05
C GLU A 150 5.80 -8.65 -4.63
N GLY A 151 5.73 -9.69 -5.47
CA GLY A 151 6.34 -10.99 -5.17
C GLY A 151 7.87 -10.95 -5.01
N ALA A 152 8.55 -10.00 -5.66
CA ALA A 152 9.99 -9.80 -5.54
C ALA A 152 10.36 -8.88 -4.37
N LEU A 153 9.42 -8.07 -3.88
CA LEU A 153 9.63 -7.04 -2.86
C LEU A 153 8.78 -7.30 -1.60
N ARG A 154 8.52 -8.58 -1.30
CA ARG A 154 7.65 -9.01 -0.20
C ARG A 154 7.90 -8.29 1.13
N PRO A 155 9.15 -8.10 1.61
CA PRO A 155 9.38 -7.40 2.88
C PRO A 155 8.75 -6.01 2.95
N ILE A 156 8.92 -5.20 1.89
CA ILE A 156 8.34 -3.85 1.83
C ILE A 156 6.83 -3.90 1.70
N PHE A 157 6.28 -4.75 0.83
CA PHE A 157 4.83 -4.82 0.62
C PHE A 157 4.10 -5.36 1.85
N SER A 158 4.67 -6.34 2.55
CA SER A 158 4.14 -6.85 3.83
C SER A 158 4.12 -5.75 4.89
N ALA A 159 5.24 -5.04 5.06
CA ALA A 159 5.34 -3.92 6.00
C ALA A 159 4.35 -2.79 5.68
N TYR A 160 4.21 -2.44 4.39
CA TYR A 160 3.25 -1.45 3.92
C TYR A 160 1.81 -1.85 4.25
N LYS A 161 1.41 -3.09 3.92
CA LYS A 161 0.06 -3.62 4.19
C LYS A 161 -0.22 -3.69 5.68
N GLN A 162 0.76 -4.10 6.49
CA GLN A 162 0.67 -4.09 7.95
C GLN A 162 0.35 -2.67 8.47
N LEU A 163 1.14 -1.68 8.10
CA LEU A 163 0.94 -0.31 8.57
C LEU A 163 -0.42 0.26 8.13
N ARG A 164 -0.87 -0.04 6.90
CA ARG A 164 -2.22 0.32 6.43
C ARG A 164 -3.33 -0.32 7.28
N GLN A 165 -3.20 -1.60 7.60
CA GLN A 165 -4.16 -2.32 8.45
C GLN A 165 -4.21 -1.77 9.88
N GLU A 166 -3.08 -1.28 10.38
CA GLU A 166 -2.98 -0.63 11.69
C GLU A 166 -3.46 0.84 11.69
N GLY A 167 -3.88 1.36 10.53
CA GLY A 167 -4.48 2.70 10.42
C GLY A 167 -3.49 3.82 10.11
N TYR A 168 -2.26 3.51 9.70
CA TYR A 168 -1.31 4.53 9.25
C TYR A 168 -1.70 5.05 7.86
N GLU A 169 -1.76 6.38 7.75
CA GLU A 169 -1.98 7.06 6.49
C GLU A 169 -0.67 7.27 5.74
N PHE A 170 -0.62 6.82 4.49
CA PHE A 170 0.50 7.10 3.61
C PHE A 170 0.17 8.31 2.74
N PRO A 171 1.14 9.22 2.52
CA PRO A 171 0.93 10.41 1.72
C PRO A 171 0.53 10.01 0.30
N ARG A 172 -0.48 10.69 -0.27
CA ARG A 172 -0.78 10.55 -1.70
C ARG A 172 0.37 11.24 -2.45
N SER A 173 1.13 10.47 -3.21
CA SER A 173 2.24 10.96 -4.03
C SER A 173 1.73 12.07 -4.95
N SER A 174 2.26 13.28 -4.82
CA SER A 174 1.98 14.41 -5.71
C SER A 174 2.66 14.28 -7.07
N THR A 175 3.37 13.18 -7.32
CA THR A 175 4.00 12.87 -8.59
C THR A 175 2.95 12.27 -9.53
N GLY A 176 2.26 13.15 -10.25
CA GLY A 176 1.22 12.83 -11.22
C GLY A 176 1.66 11.78 -12.24
N VAL A 177 0.93 10.67 -12.27
CA VAL A 177 0.20 10.04 -13.39
C VAL A 177 -0.75 8.99 -12.79
N ALA A 178 -0.39 8.41 -11.62
CA ALA A 178 -1.17 7.40 -10.92
C ALA A 178 -2.45 7.94 -10.24
N ALA A 179 -2.46 9.21 -9.81
CA ALA A 179 -3.65 9.86 -9.25
C ALA A 179 -4.78 10.01 -10.28
N ASP A 180 -4.44 10.11 -11.57
CA ASP A 180 -5.41 10.17 -12.68
C ASP A 180 -5.64 8.81 -13.37
N LEU A 181 -4.78 7.81 -13.16
CA LEU A 181 -4.95 6.46 -13.74
C LEU A 181 -5.76 5.49 -12.88
N CYS A 182 -5.96 5.78 -11.59
CA CYS A 182 -6.74 4.93 -10.70
C CYS A 182 -7.84 5.76 -10.03
N LEU A 183 -8.93 5.96 -10.78
CA LEU A 183 -10.33 5.88 -10.34
C LEU A 183 -11.20 6.53 -11.42
N VAL A 184 -11.85 5.70 -12.25
CA VAL A 184 -13.14 6.13 -12.79
C VAL A 184 -14.06 6.27 -11.58
N ASN A 185 -14.40 7.51 -11.19
CA ASN A 185 -15.43 7.75 -10.21
C ASN A 185 -16.74 7.13 -10.74
N GLY A 186 -17.31 6.16 -10.00
CA GLY A 186 -18.53 5.45 -10.39
C GLY A 186 -18.36 4.00 -10.89
N ALA A 187 -17.22 3.33 -10.62
CA ALA A 187 -17.05 1.90 -10.92
C ALA A 187 -17.84 0.93 -10.00
N GLU A 188 -18.84 1.44 -9.27
CA GLU A 188 -19.71 0.63 -8.40
C GLU A 188 -20.87 -0.05 -9.15
N ASP A 189 -21.12 0.30 -10.41
CA ASP A 189 -22.14 -0.32 -11.27
C ASP A 189 -21.56 -1.04 -12.50
N SER A 190 -20.51 -1.86 -12.30
CA SER A 190 -20.04 -2.74 -13.37
C SER A 190 -20.92 -4.01 -13.43
N PRO A 191 -21.69 -4.25 -14.50
CA PRO A 191 -22.67 -5.35 -14.59
C PRO A 191 -22.04 -6.76 -14.64
N ALA A 192 -20.70 -6.85 -14.67
CA ALA A 192 -19.96 -8.10 -14.70
C ALA A 192 -20.18 -8.98 -13.44
N TYR A 193 -20.60 -8.40 -12.31
CA TYR A 193 -20.88 -9.16 -11.08
C TYR A 193 -22.34 -9.57 -10.88
N LEU A 194 -23.29 -9.08 -11.70
CA LEU A 194 -24.71 -9.43 -11.58
C LEU A 194 -25.17 -10.60 -12.46
N ALA A 195 -24.27 -11.21 -13.22
CA ALA A 195 -24.60 -12.38 -14.05
C ALA A 195 -24.53 -13.73 -13.28
N GLY A 196 -24.29 -13.72 -11.96
CA GLY A 196 -23.84 -14.92 -11.24
C GLY A 196 -24.46 -15.21 -9.88
N ALA A 197 -25.59 -14.60 -9.49
CA ALA A 197 -26.32 -15.05 -8.29
C ALA A 197 -27.78 -14.56 -8.25
N SER A 198 -28.69 -15.51 -8.47
CA SER A 198 -30.04 -15.64 -7.91
C SER A 198 -31.04 -14.48 -7.98
N ALA A 199 -32.18 -14.80 -8.62
CA ALA A 199 -33.47 -14.14 -8.59
C ALA A 199 -33.83 -13.46 -7.25
N ALA A 200 -34.28 -12.21 -7.34
CA ALA A 200 -34.95 -11.49 -6.26
C ALA A 200 -36.45 -11.85 -6.20
N PRO A 201 -37.07 -11.91 -5.01
CA PRO A 201 -38.52 -12.05 -4.88
C PRO A 201 -39.21 -10.69 -5.04
N ALA A 202 -40.34 -10.66 -5.75
CA ALA A 202 -41.14 -9.47 -5.97
C ALA A 202 -41.85 -8.98 -4.68
N PRO A 203 -41.93 -7.67 -4.41
CA PRO A 203 -42.71 -7.15 -3.29
C PRO A 203 -44.20 -7.03 -3.67
N ASN A 204 -45.06 -7.64 -2.85
CA ASN A 204 -46.51 -7.50 -2.88
C ASN A 204 -46.95 -6.11 -2.38
N GLY A 205 -47.86 -5.44 -3.10
CA GLY A 205 -48.70 -4.39 -2.50
C GLY A 205 -49.28 -3.32 -3.43
N ALA A 206 -50.24 -3.65 -4.30
CA ALA A 206 -51.33 -2.75 -4.75
C ALA A 206 -52.41 -3.53 -5.56
N PRO A 207 -53.71 -3.15 -5.49
CA PRO A 207 -54.84 -4.02 -5.82
C PRO A 207 -55.22 -4.04 -7.32
N PRO A 208 -55.96 -5.06 -7.80
CA PRO A 208 -56.29 -5.19 -9.21
C PRO A 208 -57.56 -4.39 -9.61
N ALA A 209 -57.46 -3.70 -10.75
CA ALA A 209 -58.57 -3.06 -11.47
C ALA A 209 -59.53 -4.11 -12.10
N PRO A 210 -60.81 -3.76 -12.39
CA PRO A 210 -61.89 -4.73 -12.52
C PRO A 210 -61.94 -5.47 -13.87
N ARG A 211 -62.18 -6.78 -13.79
CA ARG A 211 -62.38 -7.71 -14.91
C ARG A 211 -63.67 -7.40 -15.68
N ARG A 212 -63.55 -7.00 -16.95
CA ARG A 212 -64.65 -7.04 -17.91
C ARG A 212 -64.99 -8.50 -18.28
N ARG A 213 -66.16 -8.95 -17.81
CA ARG A 213 -66.84 -10.18 -18.26
C ARG A 213 -67.04 -10.17 -19.78
N ARG A 214 -66.58 -11.20 -20.48
CA ARG A 214 -67.21 -11.63 -21.74
C ARG A 214 -67.76 -13.04 -21.60
N ARG A 215 -69.03 -13.15 -21.97
CA ARG A 215 -69.97 -14.26 -21.75
C ARG A 215 -69.58 -15.49 -22.57
N ARG A 216 -69.95 -16.65 -22.02
CA ARG A 216 -69.90 -17.97 -22.67
C ARG A 216 -70.96 -18.14 -23.77
N ARG A 217 -70.66 -19.15 -24.62
CA ARG A 217 -71.52 -20.14 -25.33
C ARG A 217 -71.76 -19.92 -26.83
N PRO A 218 -72.09 -21.00 -27.61
CA PRO A 218 -71.91 -22.44 -27.36
C PRO A 218 -71.30 -23.22 -28.57
N ALA A 219 -71.00 -24.49 -28.34
CA ALA A 219 -70.55 -25.47 -29.33
C ALA A 219 -71.67 -25.97 -30.26
N ARG A 220 -71.37 -26.30 -31.53
CA ARG A 220 -71.96 -27.47 -32.21
C ARG A 220 -71.33 -27.85 -33.58
N VAL A 221 -71.29 -29.17 -33.79
CA VAL A 221 -71.37 -29.97 -35.03
C VAL A 221 -70.09 -30.32 -35.83
N ARG A 222 -69.79 -31.63 -35.78
CA ARG A 222 -69.00 -32.46 -36.71
C ARG A 222 -69.48 -32.37 -38.16
N ARG A 223 -68.55 -32.48 -39.13
CA ARG A 223 -68.72 -33.41 -40.27
C ARG A 223 -67.36 -33.84 -40.84
N SER A 224 -67.27 -35.14 -41.07
CA SER A 224 -66.17 -35.92 -41.62
C SER A 224 -66.08 -35.78 -43.15
N ARG A 225 -64.89 -35.96 -43.75
CA ARG A 225 -64.57 -37.06 -44.69
C ARG A 225 -63.25 -36.82 -45.44
N ASP A 226 -62.55 -37.93 -45.65
CA ASP A 226 -61.73 -38.37 -46.80
C ASP A 226 -60.64 -37.41 -47.31
N GLY A 227 -59.40 -37.81 -47.59
CA GLY A 227 -58.77 -39.11 -47.74
C GLY A 227 -57.52 -38.91 -48.63
N GLY A 228 -56.59 -39.87 -48.60
CA GLY A 228 -55.73 -40.16 -49.76
C GLY A 228 -54.31 -39.58 -49.76
N SER A 229 -53.36 -40.46 -49.47
CA SER A 229 -52.12 -40.79 -50.21
C SER A 229 -51.23 -39.70 -50.83
N GLY A 230 -49.92 -39.82 -50.56
CA GLY A 230 -48.88 -39.40 -51.49
C GLY A 230 -47.52 -39.07 -50.87
N ALA A 231 -46.69 -40.08 -50.63
CA ALA A 231 -45.22 -39.93 -50.66
C ALA A 231 -44.72 -40.27 -52.10
N PRO A 232 -43.41 -40.34 -52.45
CA PRO A 232 -42.17 -39.89 -51.78
C PRO A 232 -41.15 -39.22 -52.75
N GLY A 233 -39.93 -38.91 -52.26
CA GLY A 233 -38.68 -38.83 -53.06
C GLY A 233 -38.09 -37.41 -53.20
N GLY A 234 -36.77 -37.15 -53.14
CA GLY A 234 -35.54 -37.94 -52.98
C GLY A 234 -34.47 -37.03 -52.31
N ARG A 235 -33.45 -37.55 -51.61
CA ARG A 235 -32.07 -37.84 -52.10
C ARG A 235 -31.62 -36.87 -53.20
N SER A 236 -30.52 -36.13 -53.07
CA SER A 236 -29.20 -36.50 -52.53
C SER A 236 -28.50 -35.33 -51.86
#